data_AF-A0A9W8LQV9-F1
#
_entry.id   AF-A0A9W8LQV9-F1
#
_cell.length_a   1.000
_cell.length_b   1.000
_cell.length_c   1.000
_cell.angle_alpha   90.00
_cell.angle_beta   90.00
_cell.angle_gamma   90.00
#
_symmetry.space_group_name_H-M   'P 1'
#
loop_
_entity.id
_entity.type
_entity.pdbx_description
1 polymer ?
#
loop_
_entity_poly.entity_id
_entity_poly.type
_entity_poly.pdbx_seq_one_letter_code
_entity_poly.pdbx_strand_id
1 'polypeptide(L)'
;MISASLQHIADQGHQAEMTSLNSAALHTHVFYSLLVECFEKISPANEENIEARMEELVGTVCRREQTYLVAQYVLRNVQDRLGIRAVGLQRIEQKLETYMLENYNRPLLPIHIQILLSGFVAGGDDKIANAVASIIQGAYAAPGDVVALYNAYYGALASGRPMPPVNILRSEYVLKPILEQAFGCLWSTELRNQRPELVGKLIWLMAYASLSTGGAMDDKEKEQLQDLISQMKKIRKELPFHPIQTYLYQAIPKVLGWISVPVLARVVLLWIQDVITYDSFTYYNMYFHSSEVPVPLLLLEEIAYRHPLLKPLVFAAYRGSFESRVPGFAPEKQLRLQKVVINRIAVLVQLDYAGPVLNYFESVKDSVDKTVMVYFLHRTLAQFEGPYPAQFYEPMLEITEHALDGVKVANEKEKDCICEFLGAVDSEKARSLLAALSTETATETPTA
;
A
#
# COMPACT_ATOMS: atom_id res chain seq x y z
N MET A 1 -35.88 18.07 -25.13
CA MET A 1 -36.57 16.79 -24.86
C MET A 1 -35.71 15.84 -24.04
N ILE A 2 -34.50 15.48 -24.46
CA ILE A 2 -33.62 14.56 -23.71
C ILE A 2 -33.29 15.08 -22.29
N SER A 3 -33.02 16.38 -22.11
CA SER A 3 -32.74 16.93 -20.77
C SER A 3 -33.92 16.88 -19.80
N ALA A 4 -35.15 17.06 -20.30
CA ALA A 4 -36.36 17.05 -19.46
C ALA A 4 -36.72 15.61 -19.05
N SER A 5 -36.52 14.64 -19.93
CA SER A 5 -36.72 13.22 -19.63
C SER A 5 -35.67 12.69 -18.64
N LEU A 6 -34.40 13.09 -18.79
CA LEU A 6 -33.33 12.74 -17.84
C LEU A 6 -33.58 13.37 -16.45
N GLN A 7 -34.05 14.62 -16.41
CA GLN A 7 -34.44 15.30 -15.16
C GLN A 7 -35.58 14.54 -14.46
N HIS A 8 -36.62 14.16 -15.20
CA HIS A 8 -37.80 13.49 -14.65
C HIS A 8 -37.51 12.07 -14.13
N ILE A 9 -36.52 11.37 -14.70
CA ILE A 9 -36.05 10.06 -14.24
C ILE A 9 -35.18 10.20 -12.97
N ALA A 10 -34.33 11.24 -12.91
CA ALA A 10 -33.54 11.55 -11.71
C ALA A 10 -34.44 11.95 -10.52
N ASP A 11 -35.49 12.73 -10.77
CA ASP A 11 -36.48 13.16 -9.78
C ASP A 11 -37.36 12.00 -9.26
N GLN A 12 -37.42 10.89 -10.01
CA GLN A 12 -38.17 9.67 -9.66
C GLN A 12 -37.34 8.62 -8.91
N GLY A 13 -36.04 8.87 -8.64
CA GLY A 13 -35.20 7.96 -7.86
C GLY A 13 -34.66 6.74 -8.62
N HIS A 14 -34.86 6.64 -9.94
CA HIS A 14 -34.32 5.57 -10.80
C HIS A 14 -32.88 5.89 -11.27
N GLN A 15 -32.00 6.29 -10.35
CA GLN A 15 -30.66 6.77 -10.68
C GLN A 15 -29.73 5.65 -11.18
N ALA A 16 -29.94 4.41 -10.73
CA ALA A 16 -29.21 3.21 -11.15
C ALA A 16 -29.41 2.83 -12.63
N GLU A 17 -30.49 3.28 -13.28
CA GLU A 17 -30.71 3.04 -14.72
C GLU A 17 -29.99 4.08 -15.59
N MET A 18 -29.65 5.25 -15.01
CA MET A 18 -29.00 6.37 -15.71
C MET A 18 -27.46 6.26 -15.77
N THR A 19 -26.86 5.44 -14.90
CA THR A 19 -25.41 5.15 -14.88
C THR A 19 -24.91 4.56 -16.20
N SER A 20 -25.82 3.98 -17.01
CA SER A 20 -25.54 3.48 -18.36
C SER A 20 -25.35 4.58 -19.43
N LEU A 21 -25.80 5.82 -19.16
CA LEU A 21 -25.82 6.90 -20.14
C LEU A 21 -24.71 7.92 -19.88
N ASN A 22 -23.61 7.79 -20.63
CA ASN A 22 -22.46 8.72 -20.68
C ASN A 22 -22.80 10.22 -20.86
N SER A 23 -24.01 10.53 -21.32
CA SER A 23 -24.55 11.88 -21.50
C SER A 23 -25.26 12.42 -20.25
N ALA A 24 -25.65 11.57 -19.29
CA ALA A 24 -26.38 11.98 -18.09
C ALA A 24 -25.49 12.80 -17.12
N ALA A 25 -24.21 12.44 -17.01
CA ALA A 25 -23.21 13.17 -16.21
C ALA A 25 -22.90 14.59 -16.73
N LEU A 26 -23.41 14.99 -17.91
CA LEU A 26 -23.34 16.38 -18.39
C LEU A 26 -24.33 17.31 -17.69
N HIS A 27 -25.40 16.75 -17.12
CA HIS A 27 -26.36 17.52 -16.37
C HIS A 27 -25.87 17.67 -14.94
N THR A 28 -25.60 18.92 -14.52
CA THR A 28 -24.99 19.26 -13.23
C THR A 28 -25.72 18.61 -12.05
N HIS A 29 -27.05 18.62 -12.03
CA HIS A 29 -27.84 18.02 -10.96
C HIS A 29 -27.65 16.49 -10.88
N VAL A 30 -27.72 15.82 -12.03
CA VAL A 30 -27.54 14.36 -12.12
C VAL A 30 -26.12 13.96 -11.69
N PHE A 31 -25.12 14.73 -12.11
CA PHE A 31 -23.72 14.51 -11.71
C PHE A 31 -23.51 14.64 -10.19
N TYR A 32 -24.06 15.68 -9.56
CA TYR A 32 -23.95 15.83 -8.11
C TYR A 32 -24.68 14.73 -7.34
N SER A 33 -25.85 14.30 -7.79
CA SER A 33 -26.57 13.18 -7.17
C SER A 33 -25.77 11.88 -7.26
N LEU A 34 -25.21 11.56 -8.43
CA LEU A 34 -24.35 10.39 -8.62
C LEU A 34 -23.08 10.46 -7.76
N LEU A 35 -22.47 11.65 -7.63
CA LEU A 35 -21.32 11.84 -6.75
C LEU A 35 -21.68 11.57 -5.28
N VAL A 36 -22.82 12.06 -4.80
CA VAL A 36 -23.28 11.81 -3.42
C VAL A 36 -23.52 10.31 -3.20
N GLU A 37 -24.20 9.63 -4.12
CA GLU A 37 -24.42 8.18 -4.03
C GLU A 37 -23.09 7.40 -3.98
N CYS A 38 -22.12 7.77 -4.82
CA CYS A 38 -20.80 7.16 -4.80
C CYS A 38 -20.08 7.41 -3.46
N PHE A 39 -20.12 8.64 -2.93
CA PHE A 39 -19.48 8.93 -1.64
C PHE A 39 -20.19 8.25 -0.46
N GLU A 40 -21.51 8.11 -0.47
CA GLU A 40 -22.26 7.35 0.54
C GLU A 40 -21.94 5.85 0.48
N LYS A 41 -21.69 5.29 -0.71
CA LYS A 41 -21.22 3.91 -0.87
C LYS A 41 -19.78 3.72 -0.37
N ILE A 42 -18.89 4.70 -0.59
CA ILE A 42 -17.47 4.59 -0.24
C ILE A 42 -17.21 4.95 1.22
N SER A 43 -17.93 5.91 1.80
CA SER A 43 -17.72 6.38 3.19
C SER A 43 -17.78 5.28 4.27
N PRO A 44 -18.63 4.25 4.19
CA PRO A 44 -18.65 3.15 5.16
C PRO A 44 -17.72 1.99 4.79
N ALA A 45 -16.97 2.08 3.68
CA ALA A 45 -16.13 0.99 3.22
C ALA A 45 -14.79 0.94 3.98
N ASN A 46 -14.43 -0.24 4.47
CA ASN A 46 -13.07 -0.54 4.94
C ASN A 46 -12.09 -0.42 3.75
N GLU A 47 -10.79 -0.15 4.01
CA GLU A 47 -9.75 0.03 2.98
C GLU A 47 -9.76 -1.07 1.89
N GLU A 48 -10.14 -2.29 2.27
CA GLU A 48 -10.25 -3.48 1.41
C GLU A 48 -11.38 -3.38 0.37
N ASN A 49 -12.49 -2.72 0.73
CA ASN A 49 -13.67 -2.56 -0.13
C ASN A 49 -13.68 -1.22 -0.87
N ILE A 50 -12.79 -0.29 -0.50
CA ILE A 50 -12.68 1.00 -1.19
C ILE A 50 -12.35 0.74 -2.67
N GLU A 51 -11.46 -0.21 -3.00
CA GLU A 51 -10.99 -0.38 -4.39
C GLU A 51 -12.07 -0.89 -5.33
N ALA A 52 -12.84 -1.87 -4.90
CA ALA A 52 -13.99 -2.36 -5.67
C ALA A 52 -15.08 -1.27 -5.81
N ARG A 53 -15.29 -0.43 -4.79
CA ARG A 53 -16.29 0.64 -4.80
C ARG A 53 -15.82 1.90 -5.52
N MET A 54 -14.51 2.06 -5.72
CA MET A 54 -13.91 3.17 -6.45
C MET A 54 -14.12 3.04 -7.96
N GLU A 55 -14.34 1.84 -8.50
CA GLU A 55 -14.52 1.64 -9.93
C GLU A 55 -15.71 2.43 -10.49
N GLU A 56 -16.85 2.46 -9.77
CA GLU A 56 -18.03 3.25 -10.15
C GLU A 56 -17.75 4.76 -10.11
N LEU A 57 -17.03 5.22 -9.09
CA LEU A 57 -16.64 6.63 -8.94
C LEU A 57 -15.66 7.06 -10.03
N VAL A 58 -14.62 6.25 -10.30
CA VAL A 58 -13.63 6.49 -11.37
C VAL A 58 -14.34 6.51 -12.72
N GLY A 59 -15.21 5.54 -12.97
CA GLY A 59 -16.02 5.48 -14.19
C GLY A 59 -16.89 6.72 -14.39
N THR A 60 -17.33 7.37 -13.32
CA THR A 60 -18.17 8.58 -13.40
C THR A 60 -17.34 9.86 -13.51
N VAL A 61 -16.26 9.95 -12.73
CA VAL A 61 -15.49 11.18 -12.51
C VAL A 61 -14.38 11.34 -13.54
N CYS A 62 -13.61 10.28 -13.80
CA CYS A 62 -12.37 10.30 -14.57
C CYS A 62 -12.58 10.33 -16.10
N ARG A 63 -13.82 10.16 -16.58
CA ARG A 63 -14.13 10.15 -18.02
C ARG A 63 -13.95 11.50 -18.71
N ARG A 64 -14.14 12.62 -18.01
CA ARG A 64 -13.98 13.97 -18.55
C ARG A 64 -13.20 14.86 -17.60
N GLU A 65 -12.50 15.84 -18.16
CA GLU A 65 -11.66 16.75 -17.37
C GLU A 65 -12.49 17.66 -16.45
N GLN A 66 -13.64 18.10 -16.95
CA GLN A 66 -14.55 18.99 -16.21
C GLN A 66 -15.19 18.28 -15.03
N THR A 67 -15.62 17.02 -15.19
CA THR A 67 -16.20 16.22 -14.11
C THR A 67 -15.16 15.89 -13.05
N TYR A 68 -13.93 15.59 -13.48
CA TYR A 68 -12.81 15.38 -12.57
C TYR A 68 -12.49 16.65 -11.76
N LEU A 69 -12.36 17.80 -12.41
CA LEU A 69 -12.12 19.08 -11.74
C LEU A 69 -13.20 19.40 -10.70
N VAL A 70 -14.48 19.25 -11.08
CA VAL A 70 -15.60 19.53 -10.17
C VAL A 70 -15.58 18.57 -8.99
N ALA A 71 -15.37 17.27 -9.21
CA ALA A 71 -15.30 16.28 -8.13
C ALA A 71 -14.15 16.57 -7.16
N GLN A 72 -12.96 16.87 -7.68
CA GLN A 72 -11.77 17.23 -6.88
C GLN A 72 -12.01 18.51 -6.06
N TYR A 73 -12.60 19.54 -6.68
CA TYR A 73 -12.96 20.78 -5.97
C TYR A 73 -13.98 20.55 -4.86
N VAL A 74 -15.02 19.75 -5.11
CA VAL A 74 -16.04 19.41 -4.11
C VAL A 74 -15.43 18.64 -2.95
N LEU A 75 -14.65 17.60 -3.25
CA LEU A 75 -13.93 16.81 -2.25
C LEU A 75 -13.07 17.71 -1.36
N ARG A 76 -12.29 18.61 -1.95
CA ARG A 76 -11.42 19.51 -1.19
C ARG A 76 -12.20 20.47 -0.30
N ASN A 77 -13.28 21.08 -0.80
CA ASN A 77 -14.13 21.93 0.02
C ASN A 77 -14.79 21.19 1.19
N VAL A 78 -15.20 19.94 0.97
CA VAL A 78 -15.78 19.11 2.03
C VAL A 78 -14.71 18.75 3.06
N GLN A 79 -13.49 18.43 2.62
CA GLN A 79 -12.36 18.19 3.51
C GLN A 79 -12.03 19.42 4.37
N ASP A 80 -11.96 20.61 3.77
CA ASP A 80 -11.66 21.85 4.47
C ASP A 80 -12.71 22.17 5.55
N ARG A 81 -13.98 21.82 5.31
CA ARG A 81 -15.09 22.00 6.27
C ARG A 81 -15.09 20.98 7.40
N LEU A 82 -14.74 19.72 7.11
CA LEU A 82 -14.79 18.60 8.05
C LEU A 82 -13.47 18.41 8.83
N GLY A 83 -12.37 18.99 8.34
CA GLY A 83 -11.04 18.88 8.92
C GLY A 83 -10.61 17.43 9.10
N ILE A 84 -10.19 17.07 10.33
CA ILE A 84 -9.68 15.73 10.69
C ILE A 84 -10.72 14.62 10.40
N ARG A 85 -12.02 14.93 10.37
CA ARG A 85 -13.06 13.93 10.06
C ARG A 85 -13.08 13.51 8.58
N ALA A 86 -12.32 14.20 7.73
CA ALA A 86 -12.28 13.96 6.29
C ALA A 86 -11.10 13.10 5.81
N VAL A 87 -10.35 12.45 6.71
CA VAL A 87 -9.17 11.63 6.32
C VAL A 87 -9.54 10.55 5.29
N GLY A 88 -10.73 9.95 5.40
CA GLY A 88 -11.24 9.00 4.39
C GLY A 88 -11.45 9.65 3.01
N LEU A 89 -11.90 10.91 2.96
CA LEU A 89 -12.08 11.64 1.70
C LEU A 89 -10.74 12.04 1.08
N GLN A 90 -9.72 12.33 1.89
CA GLN A 90 -8.35 12.56 1.40
C GLN A 90 -7.77 11.30 0.75
N ARG A 91 -8.09 10.12 1.29
CA ARG A 91 -7.70 8.85 0.69
C ARG A 91 -8.37 8.63 -0.68
N ILE A 92 -9.66 8.96 -0.80
CA ILE A 92 -10.40 8.89 -2.07
C ILE A 92 -9.81 9.87 -3.10
N GLU A 93 -9.50 11.10 -2.68
CA GLU A 93 -8.83 12.12 -3.52
C GLU A 93 -7.53 11.57 -4.13
N GLN A 94 -6.66 11.02 -3.28
CA GLN A 94 -5.38 10.43 -3.70
C GLN A 94 -5.57 9.25 -4.66
N LYS A 95 -6.51 8.34 -4.37
CA LYS A 95 -6.79 7.21 -5.27
C LYS A 95 -7.32 7.69 -6.61
N LEU A 96 -8.21 8.69 -6.65
CA LEU A 96 -8.68 9.30 -7.90
C LEU A 96 -7.54 9.91 -8.71
N GLU A 97 -6.59 10.58 -8.06
CA GLU A 97 -5.36 11.07 -8.71
C GLU A 97 -4.57 9.92 -9.33
N THR A 98 -4.35 8.83 -8.58
CA THR A 98 -3.65 7.64 -9.07
C THR A 98 -4.34 7.00 -10.26
N TYR A 99 -5.65 6.78 -10.18
CA TYR A 99 -6.42 6.23 -11.29
C TYR A 99 -6.32 7.10 -12.54
N MET A 100 -6.37 8.43 -12.40
CA MET A 100 -6.20 9.35 -13.52
C MET A 100 -4.80 9.31 -14.13
N LEU A 101 -3.76 9.26 -13.30
CA LEU A 101 -2.37 9.24 -13.76
C LEU A 101 -2.02 7.92 -14.49
N GLU A 102 -2.52 6.79 -14.00
CA GLU A 102 -2.17 5.46 -14.50
C GLU A 102 -3.05 5.01 -15.68
N ASN A 103 -4.35 5.32 -15.67
CA ASN A 103 -5.31 4.75 -16.62
C ASN A 103 -5.77 5.71 -17.71
N TYR A 104 -5.57 7.01 -17.52
CA TYR A 104 -5.96 8.03 -18.48
C TYR A 104 -4.69 8.74 -18.93
N ASN A 105 -4.35 8.68 -20.23
CA ASN A 105 -3.15 9.25 -20.85
C ASN A 105 -3.08 10.80 -20.79
N ARG A 106 -3.40 11.40 -19.65
CA ARG A 106 -3.51 12.83 -19.37
C ARG A 106 -2.86 13.16 -18.02
N PRO A 107 -1.57 12.82 -17.82
CA PRO A 107 -0.95 12.94 -16.51
C PRO A 107 -0.88 14.40 -16.01
N LEU A 108 -0.86 15.36 -16.93
CA LEU A 108 -0.80 16.80 -16.61
C LEU A 108 -2.04 17.34 -15.90
N LEU A 109 -3.21 16.75 -16.16
CA LEU A 109 -4.47 17.23 -15.62
C LEU A 109 -4.58 17.08 -14.09
N PRO A 110 -4.42 15.89 -13.49
CA PRO A 110 -4.44 15.74 -12.03
C PRO A 110 -3.35 16.59 -11.36
N ILE A 111 -2.17 16.70 -11.98
CA ILE A 111 -1.06 17.52 -11.47
C ILE A 111 -1.45 19.00 -11.39
N HIS A 112 -1.93 19.58 -12.50
CA HIS A 112 -2.29 21.00 -12.54
C HIS A 112 -3.47 21.31 -11.63
N ILE A 113 -4.44 20.38 -11.52
CA ILE A 113 -5.58 20.53 -10.62
C ILE A 113 -5.13 20.47 -9.16
N GLN A 114 -4.25 19.55 -8.79
CA GLN A 114 -3.69 19.46 -7.42
C GLN A 114 -2.94 20.74 -7.04
N ILE A 115 -2.11 21.26 -7.95
CA ILE A 115 -1.39 22.53 -7.78
C ILE A 115 -2.40 23.69 -7.60
N LEU A 116 -3.41 23.75 -8.47
CA LEU A 116 -4.46 24.78 -8.41
C LEU A 116 -5.26 24.74 -7.12
N LEU A 117 -5.72 23.56 -6.69
CA LEU A 117 -6.46 23.36 -5.45
C LEU A 117 -5.62 23.60 -4.20
N SER A 118 -4.28 23.56 -4.34
CA SER A 118 -3.37 23.96 -3.29
C SER A 118 -3.07 25.47 -3.28
N GLY A 119 -3.73 26.25 -4.14
CA GLY A 119 -3.62 27.72 -4.18
C GLY A 119 -2.50 28.25 -5.08
N PHE A 120 -1.93 27.41 -5.95
CA PHE A 120 -0.84 27.77 -6.85
C PHE A 120 -1.29 27.80 -8.31
N VAL A 121 -0.65 28.60 -9.15
CA VAL A 121 -0.94 28.64 -10.59
C VAL A 121 0.21 27.99 -11.36
N ALA A 122 -0.05 26.81 -11.93
CA ALA A 122 0.91 26.12 -12.80
C ALA A 122 1.16 26.93 -14.09
N GLY A 123 2.43 27.08 -14.51
CA GLY A 123 2.81 27.80 -15.73
C GLY A 123 2.87 29.33 -15.60
N GLY A 124 2.70 29.88 -14.39
CA GLY A 124 2.98 31.29 -14.09
C GLY A 124 4.40 31.52 -13.52
N ASP A 125 4.63 32.67 -12.89
CA ASP A 125 5.89 33.00 -12.21
C ASP A 125 6.12 32.22 -10.90
N ASP A 126 5.24 31.27 -10.57
CA ASP A 126 5.31 30.50 -9.34
C ASP A 126 6.35 29.37 -9.43
N LYS A 127 7.47 29.60 -8.74
CA LYS A 127 8.60 28.65 -8.70
C LYS A 127 8.24 27.32 -8.02
N ILE A 128 7.29 27.30 -7.09
CA ILE A 128 6.86 26.07 -6.39
C ILE A 128 6.01 25.24 -7.34
N ALA A 129 5.03 25.87 -7.99
CA ALA A 129 4.14 25.21 -8.94
C ALA A 129 4.92 24.54 -10.08
N ASN A 130 5.86 25.29 -10.68
CA ASN A 130 6.66 24.80 -11.80
C ASN A 130 7.63 23.68 -11.38
N ALA A 131 8.25 23.79 -10.19
CA ALA A 131 9.09 22.74 -9.65
C ALA A 131 8.28 21.45 -9.39
N VAL A 132 7.12 21.55 -8.76
CA VAL A 132 6.24 20.38 -8.50
C VAL A 132 5.79 19.72 -9.80
N ALA A 133 5.34 20.51 -10.77
CA ALA A 133 4.93 19.99 -12.07
C ALA A 133 6.07 19.24 -12.78
N SER A 134 7.28 19.80 -12.76
CA SER A 134 8.50 19.18 -13.30
C SER A 134 8.82 17.85 -12.62
N ILE A 135 8.78 17.79 -11.28
CA ILE A 135 9.06 16.58 -10.51
C ILE A 135 8.07 15.47 -10.84
N ILE A 136 6.77 15.79 -10.88
CA ILE A 136 5.74 14.77 -11.14
C ILE A 136 5.82 14.28 -12.58
N GLN A 137 5.99 15.18 -13.55
CA GLN A 137 6.12 14.82 -14.97
C GLN A 137 7.38 13.98 -15.25
N GLY A 138 8.50 14.34 -14.63
CA GLY A 138 9.78 13.66 -14.81
C GLY A 138 9.96 12.43 -13.93
N ALA A 139 9.05 12.19 -12.97
CA ALA A 139 9.21 11.21 -11.87
C ALA A 139 10.59 11.32 -11.17
N TYR A 140 11.18 12.52 -11.17
CA TYR A 140 12.55 12.76 -10.77
C TYR A 140 12.70 14.18 -10.21
N ALA A 141 13.26 14.31 -9.01
CA ALA A 141 13.54 15.59 -8.37
C ALA A 141 14.80 16.28 -8.93
N ALA A 142 14.71 17.05 -10.01
CA ALA A 142 15.89 17.70 -10.58
C ALA A 142 16.56 18.68 -9.57
N PRO A 143 17.89 18.88 -9.63
CA PRO A 143 18.58 19.75 -8.66
C PRO A 143 18.03 21.18 -8.60
N GLY A 144 17.60 21.74 -9.73
CA GLY A 144 16.98 23.07 -9.78
C GLY A 144 15.65 23.13 -9.02
N ASP A 145 14.80 22.12 -9.23
CA ASP A 145 13.48 22.00 -8.60
C ASP A 145 13.61 21.82 -7.08
N VAL A 146 14.54 20.96 -6.64
CA VAL A 146 14.83 20.75 -5.21
C VAL A 146 15.31 22.02 -4.54
N VAL A 147 16.18 22.80 -5.20
CA VAL A 147 16.67 24.08 -4.65
C VAL A 147 15.56 25.11 -4.59
N ALA A 148 14.69 25.17 -5.60
CA ALA A 148 13.54 26.07 -5.62
C ALA A 148 12.57 25.76 -4.47
N LEU A 149 12.21 24.49 -4.28
CA LEU A 149 11.36 24.04 -3.17
C LEU A 149 12.03 24.31 -1.83
N TYR A 150 13.29 23.89 -1.65
CA TYR A 150 14.02 24.12 -0.40
C TYR A 150 14.04 25.61 -0.03
N ASN A 151 14.38 26.50 -0.95
CA ASN A 151 14.44 27.93 -0.68
C ASN A 151 13.06 28.50 -0.34
N ALA A 152 11.99 28.02 -0.96
CA ALA A 152 10.63 28.46 -0.67
C ALA A 152 10.20 28.08 0.76
N TYR A 153 10.37 26.81 1.15
CA TYR A 153 9.96 26.32 2.47
C TYR A 153 10.91 26.77 3.59
N TYR A 154 12.22 26.59 3.40
CA TYR A 154 13.23 27.01 4.38
C TYR A 154 13.25 28.53 4.55
N GLY A 155 13.15 29.28 3.44
CA GLY A 155 13.08 30.73 3.46
C GLY A 155 11.84 31.24 4.18
N ALA A 156 10.67 30.62 3.96
CA ALA A 156 9.45 30.97 4.67
C ALA A 156 9.58 30.69 6.19
N LEU A 157 10.19 29.56 6.58
CA LEU A 157 10.48 29.22 7.97
C LEU A 157 11.41 30.23 8.65
N ALA A 158 12.49 30.63 7.96
CA ALA A 158 13.48 31.54 8.52
C ALA A 158 13.00 33.00 8.60
N SER A 159 12.13 33.43 7.68
CA SER A 159 11.69 34.83 7.56
C SER A 159 10.27 35.11 8.09
N GLY A 160 9.57 34.09 8.60
CA GLY A 160 8.21 34.23 9.13
C GLY A 160 7.16 34.59 8.09
N ARG A 161 7.41 34.28 6.80
CA ARG A 161 6.46 34.50 5.70
C ARG A 161 5.34 33.45 5.73
N PRO A 162 4.18 33.71 5.10
CA PRO A 162 3.14 32.69 4.94
C PRO A 162 3.73 31.44 4.28
N MET A 163 3.56 30.31 4.97
CA MET A 163 4.11 29.03 4.54
C MET A 163 3.39 28.51 3.30
N PRO A 164 4.14 27.96 2.32
CA PRO A 164 3.51 27.16 1.28
C PRO A 164 2.79 25.95 1.91
N PRO A 165 1.60 25.58 1.42
CA PRO A 165 0.88 24.37 1.83
C PRO A 165 1.73 23.10 1.81
N VAL A 166 1.91 22.49 2.99
CA VAL A 166 2.70 21.25 3.17
C VAL A 166 2.13 20.07 2.39
N ASN A 167 0.83 20.06 2.09
CA ASN A 167 0.15 18.97 1.37
C ASN A 167 0.78 18.69 0.01
N ILE A 168 1.38 19.70 -0.63
CA ILE A 168 2.10 19.55 -1.90
C ILE A 168 3.33 18.66 -1.75
N LEU A 169 4.12 18.86 -0.69
CA LEU A 169 5.28 18.00 -0.42
C LEU A 169 4.88 16.59 0.01
N ARG A 170 3.66 16.44 0.54
CA ARG A 170 3.10 15.14 0.97
C ARG A 170 2.43 14.36 -0.15
N SER A 171 2.27 14.95 -1.33
CA SER A 171 1.81 14.23 -2.52
C SER A 171 2.76 13.07 -2.80
N GLU A 172 2.22 11.86 -2.98
CA GLU A 172 3.03 10.65 -3.21
C GLU A 172 3.95 10.82 -4.42
N TYR A 173 3.45 11.49 -5.47
CA TYR A 173 4.16 11.77 -6.71
C TYR A 173 5.33 12.77 -6.55
N VAL A 174 5.36 13.53 -5.47
CA VAL A 174 6.45 14.45 -5.14
C VAL A 174 7.38 13.81 -4.11
N LEU A 175 6.81 13.22 -3.06
CA LEU A 175 7.57 12.65 -1.96
C LEU A 175 8.37 11.42 -2.38
N LYS A 176 7.81 10.56 -3.25
CA LYS A 176 8.50 9.35 -3.71
C LYS A 176 9.77 9.67 -4.51
N PRO A 177 9.77 10.54 -5.55
CA PRO A 177 11.00 10.95 -6.22
C PRO A 177 12.02 11.62 -5.28
N ILE A 178 11.57 12.44 -4.34
CA ILE A 178 12.46 13.06 -3.34
C ILE A 178 13.11 11.98 -2.46
N LEU A 179 12.33 11.00 -2.00
CA LEU A 179 12.82 9.89 -1.19
C LEU A 179 13.82 9.04 -1.96
N GLU A 180 13.48 8.66 -3.20
CA GLU A 180 14.33 7.85 -4.06
C GLU A 180 15.64 8.54 -4.35
N GLN A 181 15.66 9.85 -4.54
CA GLN A 181 16.93 10.56 -4.63
C GLN A 181 17.66 10.70 -3.30
N ALA A 182 16.93 10.93 -2.20
CA ALA A 182 17.51 11.11 -0.87
C ALA A 182 18.09 9.83 -0.27
N PHE A 183 17.65 8.65 -0.72
CA PHE A 183 18.06 7.38 -0.13
C PHE A 183 18.42 6.31 -1.17
N GLY A 184 18.28 6.61 -2.46
CA GLY A 184 18.60 5.70 -3.56
C GLY A 184 20.01 5.13 -3.55
N CYS A 185 20.98 5.81 -2.92
CA CYS A 185 22.32 5.26 -2.73
C CYS A 185 22.35 3.96 -1.90
N LEU A 186 21.26 3.63 -1.20
CA LEU A 186 21.11 2.40 -0.42
C LEU A 186 20.72 1.19 -1.28
N TRP A 187 20.23 1.41 -2.50
CA TRP A 187 19.76 0.35 -3.42
C TRP A 187 20.13 0.55 -4.90
N SER A 188 20.72 1.70 -5.26
CA SER A 188 21.18 2.02 -6.60
C SER A 188 22.59 2.61 -6.59
N THR A 189 23.47 2.04 -7.42
CA THR A 189 24.84 2.52 -7.60
C THR A 189 24.89 3.86 -8.31
N GLU A 190 23.92 4.18 -9.17
CA GLU A 190 23.83 5.43 -9.93
C GLU A 190 23.67 6.65 -9.03
N LEU A 191 22.91 6.49 -7.93
CA LEU A 191 22.58 7.56 -7.00
C LEU A 191 23.59 7.69 -5.85
N ARG A 192 24.69 6.92 -5.89
CA ARG A 192 25.73 6.92 -4.86
C ARG A 192 26.58 8.20 -4.87
N ASN A 193 26.77 8.81 -6.03
CA ASN A 193 27.66 9.96 -6.25
C ASN A 193 26.93 11.31 -6.33
N GLN A 194 25.80 11.45 -5.63
CA GLN A 194 25.08 12.72 -5.59
C GLN A 194 25.82 13.78 -4.78
N ARG A 195 25.62 15.05 -5.17
CA ARG A 195 26.22 16.21 -4.47
C ARG A 195 25.72 16.27 -3.02
N PRO A 196 26.61 16.29 -2.01
CA PRO A 196 26.21 16.28 -0.59
C PRO A 196 25.27 17.43 -0.20
N GLU A 197 25.45 18.60 -0.80
CA GLU A 197 24.58 19.76 -0.58
C GLU A 197 23.14 19.53 -1.04
N LEU A 198 22.96 18.86 -2.18
CA LEU A 198 21.65 18.52 -2.72
C LEU A 198 20.95 17.49 -1.83
N VAL A 199 21.70 16.46 -1.41
CA VAL A 199 21.22 15.43 -0.47
C VAL A 199 20.76 16.06 0.85
N GLY A 200 21.51 17.03 1.38
CA GLY A 200 21.13 17.77 2.58
C GLY A 200 19.77 18.48 2.43
N LYS A 201 19.51 19.08 1.27
CA LYS A 201 18.24 19.76 0.97
C LYS A 201 17.08 18.77 0.81
N LEU A 202 17.31 17.64 0.14
CA LEU A 202 16.30 16.56 0.01
C LEU A 202 15.89 15.98 1.37
N ILE A 203 16.88 15.68 2.22
CA ILE A 203 16.64 15.18 3.60
C ILE A 203 15.82 16.21 4.39
N TRP A 204 16.17 17.49 4.28
CA TRP A 204 15.44 18.55 4.96
C TRP A 204 13.98 18.62 4.51
N LEU A 205 13.72 18.58 3.20
CA LEU A 205 12.37 18.63 2.64
C LEU A 205 11.51 17.46 3.13
N MET A 206 12.07 16.25 3.20
CA MET A 206 11.34 15.08 3.72
C MET A 206 11.07 15.15 5.22
N ALA A 207 12.07 15.58 6.00
CA ALA A 207 11.90 15.74 7.44
C ALA A 207 10.82 16.81 7.73
N TYR A 208 10.84 17.91 6.99
CA TYR A 208 9.83 18.97 7.08
C TYR A 208 8.43 18.46 6.69
N ALA A 209 8.30 17.76 5.57
CA ALA A 209 7.02 17.18 5.13
C ALA A 209 6.44 16.18 6.14
N SER A 210 7.31 15.46 6.86
CA SER A 210 6.90 14.47 7.87
C SER A 210 6.38 15.12 9.15
N LEU A 211 6.98 16.23 9.60
CA LEU A 211 6.67 16.84 10.91
C LEU A 211 5.73 18.04 10.83
N SER A 212 5.75 18.81 9.74
CA SER A 212 5.04 20.10 9.67
C SER A 212 3.52 19.94 9.69
N THR A 213 2.84 20.68 10.56
CA THR A 213 1.36 20.74 10.62
C THR A 213 0.76 21.78 9.67
N GLY A 214 1.59 22.49 8.90
CA GLY A 214 1.17 23.58 7.99
C GLY A 214 1.06 24.96 8.65
N GLY A 215 1.26 25.04 9.98
CA GLY A 215 1.37 26.28 10.74
C GLY A 215 2.80 26.74 10.99
N ALA A 216 2.96 27.81 11.78
CA ALA A 216 4.26 28.23 12.28
C ALA A 216 4.79 27.16 13.25
N MET A 217 6.01 26.67 13.01
CA MET A 217 6.61 25.66 13.88
C MET A 217 6.98 26.25 15.24
N ASP A 218 6.60 25.54 16.30
CA ASP A 218 7.09 25.84 17.64
C ASP A 218 8.57 25.43 17.80
N ASP A 219 9.20 25.82 18.92
CA ASP A 219 10.62 25.52 19.11
C ASP A 219 10.89 24.03 19.36
N LYS A 220 9.89 23.28 19.83
CA LYS A 220 10.00 21.81 20.01
C LYS A 220 9.96 21.09 18.67
N GLU A 221 9.06 21.49 17.77
CA GLU A 221 8.95 20.98 16.40
C GLU A 221 10.23 21.27 15.61
N LYS A 222 10.86 22.44 15.82
CA LYS A 222 12.18 22.74 15.24
C LYS A 222 13.28 21.83 15.78
N GLU A 223 13.28 21.54 17.09
CA GLU A 223 14.24 20.60 17.69
C GLU A 223 14.04 19.17 17.15
N GLN A 224 12.79 18.70 17.10
CA GLN A 224 12.42 17.42 16.49
C GLN A 224 12.81 17.34 15.01
N LEU A 225 12.67 18.44 14.27
CA LEU A 225 13.09 18.53 12.87
C LEU A 225 14.62 18.34 12.75
N GLN A 226 15.40 19.00 13.60
CA GLN A 226 16.86 18.85 13.59
C GLN A 226 17.29 17.43 13.98
N ASP A 227 16.63 16.83 14.97
CA ASP A 227 16.90 15.45 15.35
C ASP A 227 16.57 14.47 14.21
N LEU A 228 15.41 14.62 13.57
CA LEU A 228 15.01 13.79 12.43
C LEU A 228 15.99 13.93 11.25
N ILE A 229 16.43 15.16 10.94
CA ILE A 229 17.45 15.40 9.91
C ILE A 229 18.76 14.69 10.27
N SER A 230 19.17 14.73 11.54
CA SER A 230 20.36 14.03 12.04
C SER A 230 20.22 12.52 11.88
N GLN A 231 19.08 11.94 12.28
CA GLN A 231 18.79 10.52 12.11
C GLN A 231 18.77 10.11 10.62
N MET A 232 18.15 10.91 9.75
CA MET A 232 18.11 10.69 8.30
C MET A 232 19.50 10.75 7.64
N LYS A 233 20.40 11.61 8.15
CA LYS A 233 21.80 11.63 7.68
C LYS A 233 22.57 10.38 8.16
N LYS A 234 22.34 9.95 9.41
CA LYS A 234 22.96 8.73 9.97
C LYS A 234 22.54 7.50 9.20
N ILE A 235 21.23 7.29 8.99
CA ILE A 235 20.72 6.12 8.26
C ILE A 235 21.28 6.05 6.83
N ARG A 236 21.38 7.18 6.10
CA ARG A 236 22.00 7.21 4.75
C ARG A 236 23.47 6.79 4.76
N LYS A 237 24.22 7.13 5.81
CA LYS A 237 25.66 6.85 5.92
C LYS A 237 25.97 5.45 6.44
N GLU A 238 25.15 4.98 7.38
CA GLU A 238 25.44 3.78 8.17
C GLU A 238 24.73 2.53 7.65
N LEU A 239 23.63 2.65 6.90
CA LEU A 239 23.02 1.49 6.25
C LEU A 239 23.93 0.97 5.13
N PRO A 240 24.29 -0.32 5.15
CA PRO A 240 25.12 -0.92 4.13
C PRO A 240 24.35 -1.10 2.82
N PHE A 241 25.03 -0.81 1.70
CA PHE A 241 24.60 -1.19 0.36
C PHE A 241 24.81 -2.71 0.20
N HIS A 242 23.74 -3.48 -0.02
CA HIS A 242 23.71 -4.94 -0.10
C HIS A 242 24.60 -5.65 0.95
N PRO A 243 24.22 -5.63 2.24
CA PRO A 243 25.03 -6.23 3.28
C PRO A 243 25.19 -7.74 3.12
N ILE A 244 26.41 -8.20 3.40
CA ILE A 244 26.63 -9.59 3.83
C ILE A 244 25.95 -9.78 5.19
N GLN A 245 25.49 -11.00 5.49
CA GLN A 245 24.72 -11.33 6.70
C GLN A 245 25.34 -10.78 8.00
N THR A 246 26.67 -10.84 8.16
CA THR A 246 27.37 -10.31 9.35
C THR A 246 27.17 -8.82 9.54
N TYR A 247 27.24 -8.03 8.47
CA TYR A 247 27.01 -6.57 8.53
C TYR A 247 25.54 -6.25 8.79
N LEU A 248 24.62 -7.09 8.27
CA LEU A 248 23.21 -6.97 8.56
C LEU A 248 22.94 -7.16 10.07
N TYR A 249 23.50 -8.20 10.68
CA TYR A 249 23.38 -8.45 12.13
C TYR A 249 23.90 -7.29 12.98
N GLN A 250 25.04 -6.70 12.61
CA GLN A 250 25.59 -5.52 13.31
C GLN A 250 24.71 -4.28 13.19
N ALA A 251 23.94 -4.16 12.10
CA ALA A 251 23.03 -3.03 11.88
C ALA A 251 21.70 -3.17 12.64
N ILE A 252 21.30 -4.38 13.07
CA ILE A 252 19.98 -4.64 13.69
C ILE A 252 19.64 -3.67 14.84
N PRO A 253 20.52 -3.45 15.85
CA PRO A 253 20.15 -2.59 16.98
C PRO A 253 19.83 -1.15 16.55
N LYS A 254 20.57 -0.66 15.54
CA LYS A 254 20.35 0.69 14.98
C LYS A 254 19.07 0.75 14.16
N VAL A 255 18.84 -0.28 13.34
CA VAL A 255 17.63 -0.42 12.52
C VAL A 255 16.37 -0.47 13.39
N LEU A 256 16.39 -1.23 14.50
CA LEU A 256 15.27 -1.26 15.44
C LEU A 256 15.00 0.11 16.10
N GLY A 257 16.04 0.92 16.32
CA GLY A 257 15.90 2.30 16.75
C GLY A 257 15.23 3.17 15.68
N TRP A 258 15.70 3.12 14.44
CA TRP A 258 15.15 3.91 13.33
C TRP A 258 13.72 3.52 12.97
N ILE A 259 13.37 2.24 13.01
CA ILE A 259 12.01 1.76 12.72
C ILE A 259 11.00 2.34 13.73
N SER A 260 11.39 2.90 14.88
CA SER A 260 10.42 3.59 15.76
C SER A 260 9.76 4.82 15.11
N VAL A 261 10.41 5.45 14.13
CA VAL A 261 9.92 6.65 13.44
C VAL A 261 9.31 6.27 12.07
N PRO A 262 8.05 6.64 11.75
CA PRO A 262 7.36 6.17 10.54
C PRO A 262 8.10 6.43 9.21
N VAL A 263 8.65 7.65 9.03
CA VAL A 263 9.38 7.99 7.80
C VAL A 263 10.68 7.21 7.66
N LEU A 264 11.37 6.94 8.78
CA LEU A 264 12.58 6.12 8.79
C LEU A 264 12.24 4.64 8.57
N ALA A 265 11.15 4.14 9.15
CA ALA A 265 10.63 2.80 8.89
C ALA A 265 10.30 2.61 7.40
N ARG A 266 9.74 3.63 6.73
CA ARG A 266 9.51 3.61 5.28
C ARG A 266 10.81 3.50 4.47
N VAL A 267 11.86 4.23 4.85
CA VAL A 267 13.19 4.13 4.22
C VAL A 267 13.81 2.75 4.43
N VAL A 268 13.75 2.22 5.66
CA VAL A 268 14.24 0.88 5.98
C VAL A 268 13.47 -0.19 5.21
N LEU A 269 12.15 -0.06 5.07
CA LEU A 269 11.32 -0.98 4.30
C LEU A 269 11.77 -1.06 2.83
N LEU A 270 12.00 0.09 2.19
CA LEU A 270 12.49 0.15 0.81
C LEU A 270 13.89 -0.46 0.67
N TRP A 271 14.77 -0.19 1.62
CA TRP A 271 16.08 -0.83 1.67
C TRP A 271 15.98 -2.35 1.84
N ILE A 272 15.10 -2.85 2.72
CA ILE A 272 14.88 -4.29 2.88
C ILE A 272 14.33 -4.91 1.60
N GLN A 273 13.34 -4.28 0.96
CA GLN A 273 12.78 -4.72 -0.31
C GLN A 273 13.87 -4.88 -1.37
N ASP A 274 14.77 -3.91 -1.47
CA ASP A 274 15.90 -4.02 -2.37
C ASP A 274 16.86 -5.16 -1.98
N VAL A 275 17.25 -5.27 -0.70
CA VAL A 275 18.15 -6.33 -0.22
C VAL A 275 17.64 -7.74 -0.55
N ILE A 276 16.33 -7.98 -0.42
CA ILE A 276 15.75 -9.29 -0.74
C ILE A 276 15.61 -9.53 -2.25
N THR A 277 15.32 -8.50 -3.05
CA THR A 277 15.16 -8.65 -4.52
C THR A 277 16.46 -8.53 -5.31
N TYR A 278 17.53 -8.00 -4.70
CA TYR A 278 18.75 -7.64 -5.39
C TYR A 278 19.36 -8.79 -6.18
N ASP A 279 19.81 -8.47 -7.41
CA ASP A 279 20.48 -9.38 -8.35
C ASP A 279 19.84 -10.76 -8.39
N SER A 280 18.56 -10.79 -8.79
CA SER A 280 17.76 -12.03 -8.85
C SER A 280 17.72 -12.80 -7.52
N PHE A 281 17.47 -12.09 -6.42
CA PHE A 281 17.36 -12.68 -5.08
C PHE A 281 18.68 -13.31 -4.56
N THR A 282 19.81 -12.69 -4.87
CA THR A 282 21.15 -13.13 -4.44
C THR A 282 21.26 -13.32 -2.93
N TYR A 283 20.56 -12.50 -2.14
CA TYR A 283 20.49 -12.67 -0.69
C TYR A 283 19.98 -14.07 -0.29
N TYR A 284 18.90 -14.56 -0.92
CA TYR A 284 18.39 -15.90 -0.66
C TYR A 284 19.38 -16.97 -1.13
N ASN A 285 20.03 -16.77 -2.28
CA ASN A 285 21.03 -17.71 -2.78
C ASN A 285 22.17 -17.93 -1.77
N MET A 286 22.71 -16.84 -1.23
CA MET A 286 23.88 -16.88 -0.35
C MET A 286 23.57 -17.26 1.10
N TYR A 287 22.44 -16.78 1.65
CA TYR A 287 22.22 -16.79 3.10
C TYR A 287 20.99 -17.57 3.57
N PHE A 288 20.12 -18.01 2.66
CA PHE A 288 18.95 -18.79 3.08
C PHE A 288 19.34 -20.22 3.47
N HIS A 289 19.23 -20.48 4.77
CA HIS A 289 19.33 -21.80 5.38
C HIS A 289 17.93 -22.24 5.80
N SER A 290 17.54 -23.48 5.48
CA SER A 290 16.19 -23.99 5.77
C SER A 290 15.82 -24.03 7.26
N SER A 291 16.80 -23.91 8.16
CA SER A 291 16.61 -23.94 9.60
C SER A 291 16.31 -22.58 10.22
N GLU A 292 16.50 -21.48 9.49
CA GLU A 292 16.44 -20.13 10.05
C GLU A 292 15.55 -19.21 9.23
N VAL A 293 14.88 -18.28 9.93
CA VAL A 293 14.12 -17.23 9.28
C VAL A 293 15.07 -16.11 8.85
N PRO A 294 15.07 -15.69 7.58
CA PRO A 294 15.83 -14.53 7.13
C PRO A 294 15.54 -13.28 7.96
N VAL A 295 16.58 -12.68 8.52
CA VAL A 295 16.50 -11.41 9.28
C VAL A 295 15.71 -10.31 8.55
N PRO A 296 15.88 -10.08 7.22
CA PRO A 296 15.10 -9.04 6.53
C PRO A 296 13.59 -9.27 6.65
N LEU A 297 13.13 -10.54 6.64
CA LEU A 297 11.71 -10.87 6.77
C LEU A 297 11.18 -10.62 8.20
N LEU A 298 12.01 -10.82 9.22
CA LEU A 298 11.68 -10.50 10.62
C LEU A 298 11.63 -8.98 10.85
N LEU A 299 12.51 -8.22 10.21
CA LEU A 299 12.47 -6.75 10.29
C LEU A 299 11.20 -6.18 9.63
N LEU A 300 10.72 -6.78 8.55
CA LEU A 300 9.45 -6.41 7.92
C LEU A 300 8.25 -6.63 8.87
N GLU A 301 8.27 -7.70 9.66
CA GLU A 301 7.24 -7.99 10.65
C GLU A 301 7.23 -6.96 11.77
N GLU A 302 8.40 -6.57 12.28
CA GLU A 302 8.52 -5.51 13.28
C GLU A 302 8.01 -4.16 12.74
N ILE A 303 8.26 -3.87 11.46
CA ILE A 303 7.70 -2.67 10.79
C ILE A 303 6.18 -2.75 10.73
N ALA A 304 5.60 -3.90 10.35
CA ALA A 304 4.16 -4.09 10.29
C ALA A 304 3.48 -3.99 11.66
N TYR A 305 4.16 -4.47 12.71
CA TYR A 305 3.69 -4.38 14.09
C TYR A 305 3.63 -2.92 14.57
N ARG A 306 4.73 -2.15 14.36
CA ARG A 306 4.82 -0.76 14.84
C ARG A 306 4.03 0.23 14.00
N HIS A 307 3.88 -0.02 12.70
CA HIS A 307 3.29 0.92 11.74
C HIS A 307 2.17 0.26 10.93
N PRO A 308 0.91 0.33 11.41
CA PRO A 308 -0.23 -0.26 10.71
C PRO A 308 -0.39 0.22 9.25
N LEU A 309 -0.07 1.48 8.98
CA LEU A 309 -0.17 2.05 7.62
C LEU A 309 0.89 1.52 6.64
N LEU A 310 1.93 0.84 7.13
CA LEU A 310 2.96 0.22 6.28
C LEU A 310 2.66 -1.26 5.99
N LYS A 311 1.64 -1.86 6.61
CA LYS A 311 1.22 -3.26 6.36
C LYS A 311 1.02 -3.59 4.88
N PRO A 312 0.37 -2.74 4.04
CA PRO A 312 0.24 -3.03 2.61
C PRO A 312 1.58 -3.14 1.87
N LEU A 313 2.54 -2.30 2.26
CA LEU A 313 3.87 -2.26 1.65
C LEU A 313 4.74 -3.44 2.12
N VAL A 314 4.60 -3.83 3.39
CA VAL A 314 5.20 -5.05 3.94
C VAL A 314 4.63 -6.28 3.25
N PHE A 315 3.31 -6.35 3.08
CA PHE A 315 2.65 -7.43 2.37
C PHE A 315 3.13 -7.51 0.91
N ALA A 316 3.30 -6.39 0.22
CA ALA A 316 3.89 -6.36 -1.11
C ALA A 316 5.32 -6.94 -1.15
N ALA A 317 6.14 -6.66 -0.13
CA ALA A 317 7.49 -7.25 -0.01
C ALA A 317 7.44 -8.77 0.20
N TYR A 318 6.51 -9.25 1.04
CA TYR A 318 6.30 -10.69 1.23
C TYR A 318 5.79 -11.38 -0.03
N ARG A 319 4.85 -10.77 -0.77
CA ARG A 319 4.41 -11.29 -2.08
C ARG A 319 5.58 -11.44 -3.05
N GLY A 320 6.41 -10.40 -3.18
CA GLY A 320 7.60 -10.47 -4.03
C GLY A 320 8.57 -11.59 -3.64
N SER A 321 8.68 -11.91 -2.34
CA SER A 321 9.48 -13.06 -1.87
C SER A 321 8.79 -14.41 -2.08
N PHE A 322 7.47 -14.47 -1.92
CA PHE A 322 6.68 -15.69 -2.10
C PHE A 322 6.65 -16.15 -3.56
N GLU A 323 6.50 -15.19 -4.48
CA GLU A 323 6.46 -15.41 -5.93
C GLU A 323 7.87 -15.52 -6.55
N SER A 324 8.91 -15.26 -5.76
CA SER A 324 10.29 -15.28 -6.24
C SER A 324 10.68 -16.66 -6.77
N ARG A 325 11.35 -16.70 -7.91
CA ARG A 325 12.02 -17.91 -8.43
C ARG A 325 13.52 -17.71 -8.30
N VAL A 326 14.08 -18.14 -7.16
CA VAL A 326 15.49 -17.93 -6.87
C VAL A 326 16.35 -18.84 -7.77
N PRO A 327 17.27 -18.28 -8.59
CA PRO A 327 18.12 -19.09 -9.44
C PRO A 327 18.97 -20.07 -8.63
N GLY A 328 19.02 -21.33 -9.05
CA GLY A 328 19.80 -22.39 -8.39
C GLY A 328 19.13 -23.03 -7.17
N PHE A 329 17.92 -22.62 -6.79
CA PHE A 329 17.15 -23.33 -5.77
C PHE A 329 16.58 -24.64 -6.31
N ALA A 330 16.86 -25.74 -5.61
CA ALA A 330 16.11 -26.98 -5.80
C ALA A 330 14.63 -26.78 -5.40
N PRO A 331 13.67 -27.52 -5.99
CA PRO A 331 12.25 -27.37 -5.69
C PRO A 331 11.91 -27.47 -4.19
N GLU A 332 12.58 -28.36 -3.46
CA GLU A 332 12.41 -28.49 -2.01
C GLU A 332 12.84 -27.24 -1.24
N LYS A 333 13.95 -26.60 -1.64
CA LYS A 333 14.45 -25.37 -1.01
C LYS A 333 13.51 -24.19 -1.31
N GLN A 334 12.96 -24.14 -2.51
CA GLN A 334 11.95 -23.16 -2.91
C GLN A 334 10.66 -23.31 -2.10
N LEU A 335 10.16 -24.54 -1.96
CA LEU A 335 8.98 -24.84 -1.15
C LEU A 335 9.16 -24.41 0.31
N ARG A 336 10.37 -24.64 0.87
CA ARG A 336 10.71 -24.19 2.23
C ARG A 336 10.73 -22.68 2.36
N LEU A 337 11.26 -21.95 1.38
CA LEU A 337 11.21 -20.48 1.37
C LEU A 337 9.76 -20.00 1.40
N GLN A 338 8.89 -20.56 0.55
CA GLN A 338 7.47 -20.21 0.52
C GLN A 338 6.79 -20.45 1.86
N LYS A 339 7.06 -21.58 2.53
CA LYS A 339 6.54 -21.86 3.88
C LYS A 339 7.03 -20.84 4.92
N VAL A 340 8.31 -20.43 4.87
CA VAL A 340 8.84 -19.38 5.75
C VAL A 340 8.16 -18.04 5.50
N VAL A 341 7.92 -17.67 4.24
CA VAL A 341 7.20 -16.44 3.90
C VAL A 341 5.73 -16.51 4.34
N ILE A 342 5.04 -17.65 4.15
CA ILE A 342 3.69 -17.89 4.66
C ILE A 342 3.63 -17.69 6.17
N ASN A 343 4.62 -18.18 6.92
CA ASN A 343 4.66 -17.97 8.36
C ASN A 343 4.71 -16.49 8.74
N ARG A 344 5.28 -15.61 7.90
CA ARG A 344 5.30 -14.15 8.12
C ARG A 344 4.03 -13.47 7.62
N ILE A 345 3.48 -13.91 6.49
CA ILE A 345 2.17 -13.44 6.01
C ILE A 345 1.08 -13.76 7.05
N ALA A 346 1.12 -14.94 7.67
CA ALA A 346 0.15 -15.31 8.69
C ALA A 346 0.23 -14.38 9.92
N VAL A 347 1.41 -13.85 10.28
CA VAL A 347 1.52 -12.83 11.32
C VAL A 347 0.81 -11.53 10.91
N LEU A 348 0.82 -11.15 9.63
CA LEU A 348 0.03 -9.99 9.19
C LEU A 348 -1.48 -10.20 9.42
N VAL A 349 -1.97 -11.44 9.27
CA VAL A 349 -3.36 -11.79 9.59
C VAL A 349 -3.63 -11.56 11.08
N GLN A 350 -2.70 -11.91 11.98
CA GLN A 350 -2.80 -11.61 13.42
C GLN A 350 -2.77 -10.11 13.73
N LEU A 351 -2.17 -9.32 12.84
CA LEU A 351 -2.11 -7.86 12.93
C LEU A 351 -3.30 -7.20 12.19
N ASP A 352 -4.48 -7.81 12.18
CA ASP A 352 -5.69 -7.25 11.56
C ASP A 352 -5.53 -6.89 10.07
N TYR A 353 -4.74 -7.67 9.31
CA TYR A 353 -4.54 -7.49 7.87
C TYR A 353 -4.97 -8.73 7.08
N ALA A 354 -6.10 -9.33 7.47
CA ALA A 354 -6.58 -10.59 6.92
C ALA A 354 -7.14 -10.46 5.50
N GLY A 355 -7.97 -9.46 5.21
CA GLY A 355 -8.69 -9.38 3.93
C GLY A 355 -7.79 -9.34 2.69
N PRO A 356 -6.78 -8.44 2.60
CA PRO A 356 -5.90 -8.39 1.43
C PRO A 356 -5.05 -9.65 1.28
N VAL A 357 -4.76 -10.33 2.39
CA VAL A 357 -4.03 -11.60 2.38
C VAL A 357 -4.90 -12.70 1.78
N LEU A 358 -6.16 -12.82 2.23
CA LEU A 358 -7.10 -13.81 1.71
C LEU A 358 -7.40 -13.58 0.22
N ASN A 359 -7.72 -12.35 -0.18
CA ASN A 359 -7.98 -12.00 -1.58
C ASN A 359 -6.77 -12.32 -2.48
N TYR A 360 -5.55 -12.18 -1.95
CA TYR A 360 -4.36 -12.56 -2.69
C TYR A 360 -4.26 -14.08 -2.87
N PHE A 361 -4.39 -14.87 -1.80
CA PHE A 361 -4.32 -16.33 -1.89
C PHE A 361 -5.47 -16.94 -2.70
N GLU A 362 -6.63 -16.29 -2.72
CA GLU A 362 -7.73 -16.62 -3.61
C GLU A 362 -7.37 -16.36 -5.08
N SER A 363 -6.71 -15.23 -5.39
CA SER A 363 -6.33 -14.91 -6.78
C SER A 363 -5.16 -15.74 -7.30
N VAL A 364 -4.28 -16.25 -6.43
CA VAL A 364 -3.15 -17.12 -6.84
C VAL A 364 -3.43 -18.61 -6.68
N LYS A 365 -4.63 -19.02 -6.25
CA LYS A 365 -4.96 -20.42 -5.90
C LYS A 365 -4.63 -21.42 -7.00
N ASP A 366 -4.85 -21.06 -8.27
CA ASP A 366 -4.61 -21.93 -9.43
C ASP A 366 -3.12 -22.05 -9.80
N SER A 367 -2.28 -21.10 -9.37
CA SER A 367 -0.87 -21.03 -9.75
C SER A 367 0.09 -21.62 -8.70
N VAL A 368 -0.38 -21.74 -7.46
CA VAL A 368 0.40 -22.18 -6.31
C VAL A 368 0.20 -23.67 -6.08
N ASP A 369 1.26 -24.37 -5.66
CA ASP A 369 1.19 -25.79 -5.31
C ASP A 369 0.19 -26.03 -4.17
N LYS A 370 -0.66 -27.04 -4.34
CA LYS A 370 -1.73 -27.36 -3.37
C LYS A 370 -1.19 -27.64 -1.97
N THR A 371 0.02 -28.20 -1.83
CA THR A 371 0.68 -28.43 -0.52
C THR A 371 1.01 -27.11 0.19
N VAL A 372 1.36 -26.08 -0.57
CA VAL A 372 1.64 -24.73 -0.05
C VAL A 372 0.33 -24.07 0.42
N MET A 373 -0.75 -24.28 -0.32
CA MET A 373 -2.09 -23.80 0.05
C MET A 373 -2.59 -24.47 1.34
N VAL A 374 -2.46 -25.79 1.46
CA VAL A 374 -2.80 -26.52 2.72
C VAL A 374 -1.96 -26.00 3.89
N TYR A 375 -0.68 -25.73 3.68
CA TYR A 375 0.17 -25.14 4.72
C TYR A 375 -0.28 -23.73 5.15
N PHE A 376 -0.68 -22.89 4.18
CA PHE A 376 -1.25 -21.57 4.45
C PHE A 376 -2.55 -21.68 5.26
N LEU A 377 -3.46 -22.58 4.88
CA LEU A 377 -4.71 -22.84 5.60
C LEU A 377 -4.43 -23.23 7.05
N HIS A 378 -3.65 -24.28 7.27
CA HIS A 378 -3.30 -24.73 8.62
C HIS A 378 -2.64 -23.61 9.43
N ARG A 379 -1.67 -22.89 8.85
CA ARG A 379 -0.95 -21.84 9.59
C ARG A 379 -1.82 -20.67 9.96
N THR A 380 -2.79 -20.32 9.13
CA THR A 380 -3.71 -19.20 9.38
C THR A 380 -4.82 -19.63 10.34
N LEU A 381 -5.46 -20.78 10.11
CA LEU A 381 -6.54 -21.31 10.96
C LEU A 381 -6.08 -21.62 12.38
N ALA A 382 -4.86 -22.14 12.55
CA ALA A 382 -4.28 -22.42 13.87
C ALA A 382 -4.09 -21.17 14.76
N GLN A 383 -4.36 -19.97 14.24
CA GLN A 383 -4.23 -18.70 14.98
C GLN A 383 -5.56 -18.14 15.45
N PHE A 384 -6.69 -18.69 14.98
CA PHE A 384 -8.02 -18.13 15.23
C PHE A 384 -8.99 -19.21 15.70
N GLU A 385 -9.72 -18.88 16.76
CA GLU A 385 -10.87 -19.66 17.23
C GLU A 385 -12.16 -18.97 16.76
N GLY A 386 -13.23 -19.76 16.58
CA GLY A 386 -14.53 -19.23 16.18
C GLY A 386 -15.16 -18.32 17.26
N PRO A 387 -16.16 -17.49 16.89
CA PRO A 387 -16.86 -17.42 15.61
C PRO A 387 -16.12 -16.59 14.53
N TYR A 388 -16.10 -17.10 13.30
CA TYR A 388 -15.44 -16.45 12.16
C TYR A 388 -16.39 -15.44 11.47
N PRO A 389 -15.92 -14.22 11.15
CA PRO A 389 -16.71 -13.27 10.37
C PRO A 389 -16.87 -13.73 8.91
N ALA A 390 -17.99 -13.34 8.27
CA ALA A 390 -18.28 -13.70 6.87
C ALA A 390 -17.18 -13.31 5.89
N GLN A 391 -16.62 -12.12 6.06
CA GLN A 391 -15.50 -11.61 5.26
C GLN A 391 -14.23 -12.49 5.36
N PHE A 392 -14.11 -13.30 6.41
CA PHE A 392 -12.98 -14.21 6.60
C PHE A 392 -13.31 -15.63 6.12
N TYR A 393 -14.45 -16.21 6.54
CA TYR A 393 -14.71 -17.61 6.23
C TYR A 393 -15.07 -17.82 4.75
N GLU A 394 -15.67 -16.84 4.06
CA GLU A 394 -16.07 -17.00 2.65
C GLU A 394 -14.85 -17.22 1.72
N PRO A 395 -13.83 -16.33 1.67
CA PRO A 395 -12.62 -16.60 0.89
C PRO A 395 -11.88 -17.85 1.37
N MET A 396 -11.87 -18.09 2.68
CA MET A 396 -11.16 -19.24 3.25
C MET A 396 -11.80 -20.58 2.84
N LEU A 397 -13.13 -20.64 2.71
CA LEU A 397 -13.82 -21.82 2.18
C LEU A 397 -13.43 -22.08 0.72
N GLU A 398 -13.38 -21.04 -0.12
CA GLU A 398 -12.98 -21.21 -1.53
C GLU A 398 -11.55 -21.71 -1.69
N ILE A 399 -10.63 -21.19 -0.87
CA ILE A 399 -9.24 -21.65 -0.83
C ILE A 399 -9.18 -23.10 -0.36
N THR A 400 -9.97 -23.46 0.66
CA THR A 400 -10.03 -24.83 1.20
C THR A 400 -10.54 -25.83 0.18
N GLU A 401 -11.61 -25.51 -0.55
CA GLU A 401 -12.15 -26.34 -1.62
C GLU A 401 -11.10 -26.64 -2.69
N HIS A 402 -10.40 -25.61 -3.17
CA HIS A 402 -9.36 -25.79 -4.18
C HIS A 402 -8.14 -26.57 -3.66
N ALA A 403 -7.73 -26.32 -2.41
CA ALA A 403 -6.56 -26.98 -1.83
C ALA A 403 -6.78 -28.48 -1.57
N LEU A 404 -8.01 -28.89 -1.27
CA LEU A 404 -8.38 -30.28 -0.98
C LEU A 404 -8.73 -31.11 -2.22
N ASP A 405 -8.96 -30.47 -3.36
CA ASP A 405 -9.21 -31.18 -4.62
C ASP A 405 -8.03 -32.09 -4.99
N GLY A 406 -8.21 -33.41 -4.87
CA GLY A 406 -7.23 -34.42 -5.30
C GLY A 406 -5.94 -34.52 -4.47
N VAL A 407 -5.86 -33.89 -3.29
CA VAL A 407 -4.67 -33.94 -2.41
C VAL A 407 -4.99 -34.67 -1.12
N LYS A 408 -4.27 -35.76 -0.85
CA LYS A 408 -4.24 -36.36 0.48
C LYS A 408 -3.53 -35.41 1.44
N VAL A 409 -4.26 -34.87 2.41
CA VAL A 409 -3.66 -34.12 3.53
C VAL A 409 -2.83 -35.12 4.35
N ALA A 410 -1.50 -35.12 4.13
CA ALA A 410 -0.60 -36.12 4.68
C ALA A 410 -0.37 -35.97 6.20
N ASN A 411 -0.76 -34.84 6.79
CA ASN A 411 -0.46 -34.49 8.18
C ASN A 411 -1.76 -34.40 8.99
N GLU A 412 -1.94 -35.28 9.97
CA GLU A 412 -3.15 -35.36 10.80
C GLU A 412 -3.47 -34.02 11.48
N LYS A 413 -2.45 -33.28 11.94
CA LYS A 413 -2.65 -31.96 12.57
C LYS A 413 -3.19 -30.90 11.61
N GLU A 414 -2.82 -30.97 10.34
CA GLU A 414 -3.34 -30.06 9.31
C GLU A 414 -4.80 -30.39 9.02
N LYS A 415 -5.12 -31.69 8.98
CA LYS A 415 -6.48 -32.19 8.79
C LYS A 415 -7.40 -31.80 9.95
N ASP A 416 -6.98 -32.00 11.19
CA ASP A 416 -7.77 -31.68 12.39
C ASP A 416 -8.15 -30.20 12.45
N CYS A 417 -7.18 -29.31 12.20
CA CYS A 417 -7.38 -27.86 12.18
C CYS A 417 -8.40 -27.43 11.10
N ILE A 418 -8.34 -28.05 9.92
CA ILE A 418 -9.30 -27.79 8.83
C ILE A 418 -10.70 -28.33 9.21
N CYS A 419 -10.79 -29.51 9.82
CA CYS A 419 -12.05 -30.08 10.29
C CYS A 419 -12.72 -29.22 11.37
N GLU A 420 -11.95 -28.70 12.32
CA GLU A 420 -12.45 -27.77 13.36
C GLU A 420 -13.04 -26.49 12.73
N PHE A 421 -12.33 -25.91 11.76
CA PHE A 421 -12.83 -24.75 11.01
C PHE A 421 -14.12 -25.06 10.25
N LEU A 422 -14.16 -26.16 9.49
CA LEU A 422 -15.35 -26.55 8.73
C LEU A 422 -16.55 -26.89 9.63
N GLY A 423 -16.30 -27.42 10.83
CA GLY A 423 -17.35 -27.69 11.82
C GLY A 423 -17.89 -26.41 12.50
N ALA A 424 -17.06 -25.37 12.61
CA ALA A 424 -17.45 -24.09 13.18
C ALA A 424 -18.20 -23.17 12.19
N VAL A 425 -18.09 -23.42 10.88
CA VAL A 425 -18.75 -22.63 9.84
C VAL A 425 -20.09 -23.25 9.45
N ASP A 426 -21.18 -22.54 9.72
CA ASP A 426 -22.54 -22.99 9.36
C ASP A 426 -22.85 -22.72 7.88
N SER A 427 -22.25 -23.53 6.99
CA SER A 427 -22.44 -23.46 5.54
C SER A 427 -22.63 -24.85 4.93
N GLU A 428 -23.53 -24.97 3.95
CA GLU A 428 -23.73 -26.21 3.19
C GLU A 428 -22.44 -26.67 2.51
N LYS A 429 -21.63 -25.73 2.01
CA LYS A 429 -20.31 -25.99 1.44
C LYS A 429 -19.35 -26.58 2.47
N ALA A 430 -19.32 -26.04 3.67
CA ALA A 430 -18.45 -26.51 4.75
C ALA A 430 -18.78 -27.96 5.16
N ARG A 431 -20.08 -28.28 5.25
CA ARG A 431 -20.56 -29.63 5.56
C ARG A 431 -20.19 -30.66 4.48
N SER A 432 -20.26 -30.26 3.20
CA SER A 432 -19.85 -31.12 2.07
C SER A 432 -18.35 -31.45 2.12
N LEU A 433 -17.50 -30.44 2.35
CA LEU A 433 -16.05 -30.61 2.48
C LEU A 433 -15.68 -31.47 3.70
N LEU A 434 -16.36 -31.26 4.83
CA LEU A 434 -16.15 -32.06 6.04
C LEU A 434 -16.52 -33.53 5.83
N ALA A 435 -17.60 -33.80 5.09
CA ALA A 435 -18.00 -35.16 4.71
C ALA A 435 -16.94 -35.83 3.82
N ALA A 436 -16.41 -35.12 2.81
CA ALA A 436 -15.35 -35.63 1.94
C ALA A 436 -14.08 -36.02 2.72
N LEU A 437 -13.63 -35.16 3.64
CA LEU A 437 -12.48 -35.41 4.51
C LEU A 437 -12.69 -36.57 5.50
N SER A 438 -13.93 -36.79 5.95
CA SER A 438 -14.30 -37.87 6.88
C SER A 438 -14.45 -39.22 6.19
N THR A 439 -14.87 -39.25 4.92
CA THR A 439 -14.98 -40.50 4.13
C THR A 439 -13.62 -41.11 3.78
N GLU A 440 -12.56 -40.31 3.70
CA GLU A 440 -11.21 -40.79 3.42
C GLU A 440 -10.56 -41.54 4.62
N THR A 441 -11.02 -41.29 5.86
CA THR A 441 -10.54 -42.02 7.05
C THR A 441 -11.11 -43.44 7.16
N ALA A 442 -12.21 -43.74 6.47
CA ALA A 442 -12.85 -45.06 6.53
C ALA A 442 -12.20 -46.11 5.60
N THR A 443 -11.31 -45.70 4.68
CA THR A 443 -10.64 -46.60 3.73
C THR A 443 -9.27 -47.10 4.20
N GLU A 444 -8.77 -46.65 5.36
CA GLU A 444 -7.53 -47.12 5.99
C GLU A 444 -7.80 -47.97 7.25
N THR A 445 -8.60 -49.04 7.12
CA THR A 445 -8.46 -50.21 8.00
C THR A 445 -7.72 -51.30 7.23
N PRO A 446 -6.53 -51.75 7.68
CA PRO A 446 -5.77 -52.76 6.97
C PRO A 446 -6.50 -54.11 7.09
N THR A 447 -6.81 -54.71 5.96
CA THR A 447 -7.11 -56.14 5.89
C THR A 447 -5.89 -56.90 6.40
N ALA A 448 -6.09 -57.64 7.49
CA ALA A 448 -5.13 -58.51 8.16
C ALA A 448 -4.59 -59.63 7.26
#